data_AF-A0A520CAG4-F1
#
_entry.id   AF-A0A520CAG4-F1
#
_cell.length_a   1.000
_cell.length_b   1.000
_cell.length_c   1.000
_cell.angle_alpha   90.00
_cell.angle_beta   90.00
_cell.angle_gamma   90.00
#
_symmetry.space_group_name_H-M   'P 1'
#
loop_
_entity.id
_entity.type
_entity.pdbx_description
1 polymer ?
#
loop_
_entity_poly.entity_id
_entity_poly.type
_entity_poly.pdbx_seq_one_letter_code
_entity_poly.pdbx_strand_id
1 'polypeptide(L)'
;MNAPVDVSFFARAAKPLTSYRKYWAARFGTAKFLPTSREEMAALGWDSCDIIVVTGDAYVDHPSFGMSVIGRMLESQGFRVGIIAQPDWQSADPFKALGRPNLFFGVTSGNMDSMINRYTADRKIRSDDAYTP
;
A
#
# COMPACT_ATOMS: atom_id res chain seq x y z
N MET A 1 -28.28 0.00 -6.45
CA MET A 1 -26.96 0.23 -7.05
C MET A 1 -26.51 -1.12 -7.59
N ASN A 2 -26.60 -1.33 -8.90
CA ASN A 2 -26.38 -2.63 -9.53
C ASN A 2 -24.92 -3.01 -9.41
N ALA A 3 -24.61 -4.09 -8.68
CA ALA A 3 -23.30 -4.72 -8.77
C ALA A 3 -23.07 -5.14 -10.24
N PRO A 4 -21.87 -4.94 -10.81
CA PRO A 4 -21.58 -5.39 -12.17
C PRO A 4 -21.81 -6.89 -12.28
N VAL A 5 -22.37 -7.32 -13.42
CA VAL A 5 -22.67 -8.72 -13.74
C VAL A 5 -21.36 -9.51 -13.67
N ASP A 6 -21.33 -10.52 -12.81
CA ASP A 6 -20.15 -11.34 -12.55
C ASP A 6 -19.80 -12.17 -13.80
N VAL A 7 -18.57 -12.02 -14.30
CA VAL A 7 -18.04 -12.76 -15.47
C VAL A 7 -17.39 -14.09 -15.09
N SER A 8 -17.37 -14.46 -13.81
CA SER A 8 -16.82 -15.72 -13.35
C SER A 8 -17.90 -16.82 -13.26
N PHE A 9 -17.74 -17.88 -14.05
CA PHE A 9 -18.68 -19.02 -14.14
C PHE A 9 -18.55 -20.04 -12.98
N PHE A 10 -17.90 -19.68 -11.87
CA PHE A 10 -17.65 -20.60 -10.75
C PHE A 10 -18.17 -20.03 -9.43
N ALA A 11 -18.63 -20.92 -8.55
CA ALA A 11 -19.10 -20.54 -7.22
C ALA A 11 -17.94 -19.93 -6.40
N ARG A 12 -18.12 -18.69 -5.93
CA ARG A 12 -17.16 -18.06 -5.01
C ARG A 12 -17.31 -18.62 -3.60
N ALA A 13 -16.27 -19.26 -3.10
CA ALA A 13 -16.20 -19.67 -1.69
C ALA A 13 -16.02 -18.46 -0.74
N ALA A 14 -15.47 -17.34 -1.24
CA ALA A 14 -15.17 -16.15 -0.44
C ALA A 14 -16.22 -15.05 -0.61
N LYS A 15 -16.54 -14.39 0.50
CA LYS A 15 -17.41 -13.21 0.55
C LYS A 15 -16.76 -12.03 -0.20
N PRO A 16 -17.51 -11.19 -0.96
CA PRO A 16 -16.94 -10.01 -1.59
C PRO A 16 -16.27 -9.07 -0.59
N LEU A 17 -15.09 -8.52 -0.92
CA LEU A 17 -14.34 -7.61 -0.03
C LEU A 17 -15.15 -6.37 0.37
N THR A 18 -16.04 -5.88 -0.50
CA THR A 18 -16.89 -4.71 -0.26
C THR A 18 -18.08 -4.99 0.66
N SER A 19 -18.33 -6.24 1.01
CA SER A 19 -19.47 -6.64 1.83
C SER A 19 -19.17 -6.67 3.33
N TYR A 20 -17.93 -6.44 3.73
CA TYR A 20 -17.57 -6.33 5.14
C TYR A 20 -18.03 -4.99 5.70
N ARG A 21 -18.37 -4.96 6.99
CA ARG A 21 -18.67 -3.70 7.67
C ARG A 21 -17.39 -2.88 7.70
N LYS A 22 -17.47 -1.62 7.28
CA LYS A 22 -16.32 -0.71 7.34
C LYS A 22 -15.79 -0.59 8.77
N TYR A 23 -14.48 -0.51 8.89
CA TYR A 23 -13.79 -0.27 10.14
C TYR A 23 -14.18 1.10 10.72
N TRP A 24 -14.12 1.25 12.03
CA TRP A 24 -14.63 2.43 12.74
C TRP A 24 -13.95 3.73 12.31
N ALA A 25 -12.68 3.64 11.87
CA ALA A 25 -11.88 4.79 11.48
C ALA A 25 -12.33 5.41 10.14
N ALA A 26 -13.29 4.79 9.42
CA ALA A 26 -13.91 5.39 8.23
C ALA A 26 -14.48 6.80 8.47
N ARG A 27 -14.77 7.15 9.73
CA ARG A 27 -15.23 8.48 10.15
C ARG A 27 -14.22 9.61 9.90
N PHE A 28 -12.93 9.29 9.75
CA PHE A 28 -11.89 10.28 9.45
C PHE A 28 -11.79 10.61 7.95
N GLY A 29 -12.56 9.94 7.09
CA GLY A 29 -12.50 10.11 5.64
C GLY A 29 -11.29 9.42 5.02
N THR A 30 -11.01 9.77 3.75
CA THR A 30 -9.92 9.21 2.95
C THR A 30 -8.88 10.29 2.65
N ALA A 31 -7.61 9.91 2.59
CA ALA A 31 -6.51 10.80 2.26
C ALA A 31 -6.41 11.01 0.74
N LYS A 32 -5.98 12.22 0.31
CA LYS A 32 -5.71 12.49 -1.12
C LYS A 32 -4.59 11.59 -1.65
N PHE A 33 -3.55 11.38 -0.84
CA PHE A 33 -2.51 10.37 -0.98
C PHE A 33 -2.38 9.66 0.37
N LEU A 34 -2.08 8.36 0.39
CA LEU A 34 -1.71 7.68 1.63
C LEU A 34 -0.55 8.42 2.30
N PRO A 35 -0.64 8.75 3.60
CA PRO A 35 0.40 9.49 4.30
C PRO A 35 1.70 8.68 4.35
N THR A 36 2.78 9.40 4.09
CA THR A 36 4.18 8.96 4.14
C THR A 36 4.94 9.60 5.30
N SER A 37 4.35 10.62 5.95
CA SER A 37 4.91 11.27 7.13
C SER A 37 3.88 11.47 8.27
N ARG A 38 4.39 11.78 9.47
CA ARG A 38 3.54 12.10 10.63
C ARG A 38 2.82 13.44 10.48
N GLU A 39 3.40 14.38 9.75
CA GLU A 39 2.81 15.67 9.44
C GLU A 39 1.57 15.48 8.55
N GLU A 40 1.67 14.61 7.55
CA GLU A 40 0.52 14.25 6.70
C GLU A 40 -0.57 13.51 7.51
N MET A 41 -0.19 12.61 8.41
CA MET A 41 -1.14 11.98 9.35
C MET A 41 -1.85 13.03 10.22
N ALA A 42 -1.11 14.00 10.76
CA ALA A 42 -1.67 15.07 11.57
C ALA A 42 -2.64 15.95 10.77
N ALA A 43 -2.33 16.26 9.51
CA ALA A 43 -3.23 16.98 8.61
C ALA A 43 -4.55 16.22 8.34
N LEU A 44 -4.52 14.89 8.41
CA LEU A 44 -5.71 14.02 8.33
C LEU A 44 -6.42 13.83 9.68
N GLY A 45 -5.88 14.39 10.77
CA GLY A 45 -6.37 14.19 12.13
C GLY A 45 -6.12 12.77 12.66
N TRP A 46 -5.12 12.06 12.13
CA TRP A 46 -4.76 10.70 12.53
C TRP A 46 -3.64 10.75 13.56
N ASP A 47 -3.86 10.11 14.71
CA ASP A 47 -2.83 9.90 15.73
C ASP A 47 -1.89 8.72 15.42
N SER A 48 -2.38 7.77 14.61
CA SER A 48 -1.76 6.49 14.30
C SER A 48 -2.34 5.93 12.99
N CYS A 49 -1.55 5.10 12.31
CA CYS A 49 -2.05 4.25 11.24
C CYS A 49 -2.61 2.96 11.84
N ASP A 50 -3.68 2.41 11.27
CA ASP A 50 -4.11 1.06 11.59
C ASP A 50 -3.23 0.03 10.88
N ILE A 51 -2.85 0.33 9.63
CA ILE A 51 -2.02 -0.53 8.79
C ILE A 51 -0.93 0.36 8.16
N ILE A 52 0.32 -0.13 8.16
CA ILE A 52 1.41 0.51 7.43
C ILE A 52 1.88 -0.44 6.34
N VAL A 53 1.86 0.02 5.09
CA VAL A 53 2.42 -0.72 3.96
C VAL A 53 3.87 -0.30 3.77
N VAL A 54 4.79 -1.26 3.71
CA VAL A 54 6.20 -1.03 3.39
C VAL A 54 6.45 -1.57 2.00
N THR A 55 7.03 -0.76 1.13
CA THR A 55 7.33 -1.14 -0.25
C THR A 55 8.79 -0.89 -0.63
N GLY A 56 9.36 -1.81 -1.41
CA GLY A 56 10.70 -1.69 -1.99
C GLY A 56 10.80 -0.80 -3.24
N ASP A 57 9.67 -0.28 -3.74
CA ASP A 57 9.61 0.67 -4.87
C ASP A 57 9.16 2.05 -4.40
N ALA A 58 9.35 3.07 -5.24
CA ALA A 58 8.73 4.37 -5.02
C ALA A 58 7.19 4.26 -4.87
N TYR A 59 6.63 5.07 -3.98
CA TYR A 59 5.18 5.19 -3.86
C TYR A 59 4.62 6.07 -4.99
N VAL A 60 3.94 5.42 -5.92
CA VAL A 60 3.11 6.08 -6.94
C VAL A 60 1.67 5.62 -6.75
N ASP A 61 0.79 6.54 -6.42
CA ASP A 61 -0.62 6.25 -6.16
C ASP A 61 -1.41 6.07 -7.46
N HIS A 62 -1.18 4.94 -8.12
CA HIS A 62 -1.74 4.60 -9.42
C HIS A 62 -2.24 3.13 -9.41
N PRO A 63 -3.34 2.79 -10.11
CA PRO A 63 -3.89 1.42 -10.11
C PRO A 63 -2.95 0.37 -10.73
N SER A 64 -1.93 0.77 -11.48
CA SER A 64 -0.86 -0.15 -11.95
C SER A 64 0.12 -0.53 -10.85
N PHE A 65 0.01 0.05 -9.65
CA PHE A 65 0.90 -0.15 -8.52
C PHE A 65 0.21 -0.99 -7.44
N GLY A 66 0.73 -2.20 -7.19
CA GLY A 66 0.07 -3.19 -6.33
C GLY A 66 -0.10 -2.72 -4.89
N MET A 67 0.92 -2.09 -4.32
CA MET A 67 0.87 -1.47 -2.99
C MET A 67 -0.21 -0.37 -2.91
N SER A 68 -0.39 0.42 -3.97
CA SER A 68 -1.40 1.47 -4.05
C SER A 68 -2.80 0.87 -4.11
N VAL A 69 -3.01 -0.18 -4.92
CA VAL A 69 -4.29 -0.92 -4.96
C VAL A 69 -4.62 -1.52 -3.59
N ILE A 70 -3.66 -2.17 -2.93
CA ILE A 70 -3.86 -2.75 -1.60
C ILE A 70 -4.20 -1.67 -0.57
N GLY A 71 -3.41 -0.59 -0.52
CA GLY A 71 -3.60 0.50 0.42
C GLY A 71 -4.95 1.20 0.24
N ARG A 72 -5.34 1.48 -1.01
CA ARG A 72 -6.64 2.08 -1.33
C ARG A 72 -7.81 1.13 -1.06
N MET A 73 -7.65 -0.17 -1.27
CA MET A 73 -8.67 -1.14 -0.91
C MET A 73 -8.90 -1.14 0.61
N LEU A 74 -7.84 -1.20 1.40
CA LEU A 74 -7.92 -1.15 2.87
C LEU A 74 -8.51 0.18 3.36
N GLU A 75 -8.08 1.31 2.82
CA GLU A 75 -8.65 2.62 3.14
C GLU A 75 -10.16 2.69 2.79
N SER A 76 -10.58 2.11 1.66
CA SER A 76 -12.00 2.03 1.28
C SER A 76 -12.84 1.20 2.27
N GLN A 77 -12.21 0.26 2.97
CA GLN A 77 -12.77 -0.52 4.07
C GLN A 77 -12.72 0.22 5.41
N GLY A 78 -12.23 1.47 5.44
CA GLY A 78 -12.28 2.36 6.60
C GLY A 78 -11.05 2.31 7.50
N PHE A 79 -9.96 1.66 7.07
CA PHE A 79 -8.71 1.66 7.83
C PHE A 79 -7.90 2.92 7.55
N ARG A 80 -7.17 3.41 8.54
CA ARG A 80 -6.15 4.44 8.35
C ARG A 80 -4.87 3.77 7.87
N VAL A 81 -4.50 4.00 6.61
CA VAL A 81 -3.39 3.31 5.96
C VAL A 81 -2.28 4.30 5.65
N GLY A 82 -1.08 4.05 6.14
CA GLY A 82 0.13 4.79 5.76
C GLY A 82 1.04 3.93 4.89
N ILE A 83 1.99 4.58 4.19
CA ILE A 83 2.97 3.88 3.35
C ILE A 83 4.39 4.38 3.59
N ILE A 84 5.33 3.45 3.69
CA ILE A 84 6.77 3.71 3.76
C ILE A 84 7.39 3.12 2.50
N ALA A 85 7.91 4.00 1.63
CA ALA A 85 8.53 3.61 0.37
C ALA A 85 10.06 3.65 0.51
N GLN A 86 10.72 2.58 0.04
CA GLN A 86 12.17 2.44 0.01
C GLN A 86 12.87 2.87 1.32
N PRO A 87 12.45 2.35 2.48
CA PRO A 87 13.17 2.64 3.72
C PRO A 87 14.61 2.14 3.60
N ASP A 88 15.57 2.93 4.09
CA ASP A 88 16.94 2.44 4.24
C ASP A 88 16.94 1.20 5.15
N TRP A 89 17.38 0.08 4.60
CA TRP A 89 17.33 -1.23 5.21
C TRP A 89 18.50 -1.49 6.16
N GLN A 90 19.50 -0.60 6.21
CA GLN A 90 20.64 -0.70 7.11
C GLN A 90 20.29 -0.40 8.56
N SER A 91 19.11 0.17 8.83
CA SER A 91 18.63 0.43 10.18
C SER A 91 17.12 0.23 10.31
N ALA A 92 16.66 0.02 11.55
CA ALA A 92 15.23 -0.12 11.83
C ALA A 92 14.49 1.23 11.89
N ASP A 93 15.19 2.36 11.91
CA ASP A 93 14.60 3.66 12.19
C ASP A 93 13.71 4.19 11.04
N PRO A 94 14.09 4.04 9.75
CA PRO A 94 13.21 4.37 8.62
C PRO A 94 11.86 3.64 8.66
N PHE A 95 11.85 2.39 9.13
CA PHE A 95 10.62 1.59 9.27
C PHE A 95 9.69 2.11 10.39
N LYS A 96 10.19 2.97 11.28
CA LYS A 96 9.44 3.55 12.40
C LYS A 96 8.90 4.96 12.09
N ALA A 97 9.13 5.50 10.89
CA ALA A 97 8.79 6.89 10.53
C ALA A 97 7.33 7.24 10.89
N LEU A 98 6.39 6.35 10.59
CA LEU A 98 4.95 6.53 10.86
C LEU A 98 4.52 6.04 12.26
N GLY A 99 5.43 5.46 13.04
CA GLY A 99 5.14 4.86 14.34
C GLY A 99 4.61 3.42 14.27
N ARG A 100 4.10 2.94 15.41
CA ARG A 100 3.54 1.58 15.52
C ARG A 100 2.12 1.56 14.93
N PRO A 101 1.80 0.63 14.01
CA PRO A 101 0.44 0.46 13.52
C PRO A 101 -0.43 -0.22 14.57
N ASN A 102 -1.74 0.05 14.55
CA ASN A 102 -2.67 -0.57 15.49
C ASN A 102 -2.94 -2.05 15.19
N LEU A 103 -2.81 -2.46 13.92
CA LEU A 103 -3.08 -3.82 13.47
C LEU A 103 -1.79 -4.52 13.01
N PHE A 104 -1.19 -4.09 11.89
CA PHE A 104 -0.01 -4.76 11.34
C PHE A 104 0.76 -3.92 10.31
N PHE A 105 1.96 -4.39 9.99
CA PHE A 105 2.74 -3.98 8.81
C PHE A 105 2.49 -4.95 7.65
N GLY A 106 2.19 -4.43 6.46
CA GLY A 106 2.17 -5.21 5.22
C GLY A 106 3.43 -4.91 4.41
N VAL A 107 4.21 -5.93 4.04
CA VAL A 107 5.48 -5.74 3.31
C VAL A 107 5.35 -6.29 1.90
N THR A 108 5.80 -5.52 0.91
CA THR A 108 5.85 -5.93 -0.49
C THR A 108 7.17 -5.48 -1.14
N SER A 109 7.71 -6.28 -2.07
CA SER A 109 8.91 -5.93 -2.82
C SER A 109 8.71 -4.73 -3.76
N GLY A 110 7.47 -4.38 -4.08
CA GLY A 110 7.15 -3.39 -5.12
C GLY A 110 6.43 -4.02 -6.31
N ASN A 111 6.35 -3.28 -7.41
CA ASN A 111 5.77 -3.71 -8.68
C ASN A 111 6.73 -4.53 -9.52
N MET A 112 8.02 -4.17 -9.49
CA MET A 112 9.03 -4.89 -10.26
C MET A 112 9.76 -5.90 -9.38
N ASP A 113 10.03 -7.06 -9.96
CA ASP A 113 10.91 -8.03 -9.31
C ASP A 113 12.35 -7.50 -9.29
N SER A 114 13.04 -7.67 -8.16
CA SER A 114 14.41 -7.18 -7.99
C SER A 114 15.40 -7.72 -9.03
N MET A 115 15.18 -8.93 -9.58
CA MET A 115 15.97 -9.46 -10.67
C MET A 115 15.74 -8.67 -11.96
N ILE A 116 14.51 -8.24 -12.23
CA ILE A 116 14.16 -7.46 -13.41
C ILE A 116 14.66 -6.01 -13.29
N ASN A 117 14.67 -5.44 -12.08
CA ASN A 117 15.30 -4.13 -11.81
C ASN A 117 16.80 -4.20 -12.05
N ARG A 118 17.46 -5.23 -11.53
CA ARG A 118 18.92 -5.34 -11.59
C ARG A 118 19.41 -5.89 -12.92
N TYR A 119 18.61 -6.65 -13.66
CA TYR A 119 19.04 -7.33 -14.87
C TYR A 119 18.08 -7.14 -16.04
N THR A 120 18.67 -7.01 -17.24
CA THR A 120 17.96 -7.12 -18.52
C THR A 120 17.47 -8.55 -18.77
N ALA A 121 16.62 -8.74 -19.78
CA ALA A 121 16.14 -10.08 -20.18
C ALA A 121 17.31 -11.05 -20.49
N ASP A 122 18.43 -10.53 -20.99
CA ASP A 122 19.66 -11.29 -21.27
C ASP A 122 20.57 -11.46 -20.03
N ARG A 123 20.08 -11.17 -18.82
CA ARG A 123 20.83 -11.21 -17.54
C ARG A 123 22.04 -10.27 -17.46
N LYS A 124 22.09 -9.21 -18.27
CA LYS A 124 23.09 -8.13 -18.09
C LYS A 124 22.62 -7.16 -17.01
N ILE A 125 23.53 -6.70 -16.16
CA ILE A 125 23.23 -5.72 -15.11
C ILE A 125 22.71 -4.42 -15.76
N ARG A 126 21.57 -3.91 -15.30
CA ARG A 126 21.05 -2.59 -15.69
C ARG A 126 21.80 -1.49 -14.95
N SER A 127 22.08 -0.40 -15.66
CA SER A 127 22.74 0.80 -15.12
C SER A 127 21.75 1.80 -14.52
N ASP A 128 20.46 1.72 -14.88
CA ASP A 128 19.38 2.57 -14.37
C ASP A 128 18.30 1.76 -13.66
N ASP A 129 17.77 2.30 -12.58
CA ASP A 129 16.57 1.80 -11.90
C ASP A 129 15.46 2.81 -12.09
N ALA A 130 14.43 2.45 -12.86
CA ALA A 130 13.35 3.35 -13.23
C ALA A 130 12.43 3.74 -12.06
N TYR A 131 12.51 3.05 -10.92
CA TYR A 131 11.61 3.25 -9.78
C TYR A 131 12.32 3.60 -8.47
N THR A 132 13.63 3.84 -8.52
CA THR A 132 14.41 4.42 -7.41
C THR A 132 14.72 5.89 -7.73
N PRO A 133 14.30 6.86 -6.89
CA PRO A 133 14.59 8.29 -7.08
C PRO A 133 16.07 8.66 -6.97
#